data_AF-A0A9R1XBB1-F1
#
_entry.id   AF-A0A9R1XBB1-F1
#
_cell.length_a   1.000
_cell.length_b   1.000
_cell.length_c   1.000
_cell.angle_alpha   90.00
_cell.angle_beta   90.00
_cell.angle_gamma   90.00
#
_symmetry.space_group_name_H-M   'P 1'
#
loop_
_entity.id
_entity.type
_entity.pdbx_description
1 polymer ?
#
loop_
_entity_poly.entity_id
_entity_poly.type
_entity_poly.pdbx_seq_one_letter_code
_entity_poly.pdbx_strand_id
1 'polypeptide(L)'
;MTNTNPEVPLSEEELERKKKKEEKAKEKEMKRLKAAQKAEAAKLKAQQGPSISKASKKKTVRADASEENPEDYIDPETASGDKKKLSQQMAKQFSPVAVEKSWYAWWEQSGFFEANSSSSKPPFTIVLPPPNVTGALHIGHALTAAIQDTIIRWRRMSGYNTLWVPGMDHAGIATQVVVEKKIMRERKMTRHDVGREKFVEEVWKWKEEYGGTILKQLRRLGASLDWSRECFTMDEKRSNAVTEAFVRLYKEGLIYRDLRLVNWDCVLRTAISDIEVDYVDIKEKTPLKVPGYKNMVEFGVLTSFAYPLEENLGEIVVATTRVETMLGDTAIAVHPEDPRYTHLHGKFACHPFNGRKLPIICDSILVDPKFGTGAVKITPAHDPNDFEVGKRHKLEFINIFTDDGKINSNGGSGFVGLPRFEARVAVTEALKSKVFLCNFFSHPKRR
;
A
#
# COMPACT_ATOMS: atom_id res chain seq x y z
N MET A 1 -53.79 30.78 -11.31
CA MET A 1 -54.34 29.67 -12.11
C MET A 1 -53.19 28.94 -12.77
N THR A 2 -53.29 27.62 -12.78
CA THR A 2 -52.27 26.60 -13.06
C THR A 2 -51.62 26.71 -14.44
N ASN A 3 -50.29 26.75 -14.50
CA ASN A 3 -49.55 26.58 -15.74
C ASN A 3 -48.95 25.16 -15.75
N THR A 4 -49.68 24.24 -16.37
CA THR A 4 -49.25 22.88 -16.70
C THR A 4 -48.32 22.94 -17.91
N ASN A 5 -47.04 22.60 -17.73
CA ASN A 5 -46.12 22.39 -18.84
C ASN A 5 -46.34 20.99 -19.43
N PRO A 6 -46.49 20.83 -20.76
CA PRO A 6 -46.66 19.52 -21.38
C PRO A 6 -45.32 18.76 -21.38
N GLU A 7 -45.32 17.53 -20.85
CA GLU A 7 -44.17 16.62 -20.94
C GLU A 7 -43.92 16.25 -22.41
N VAL A 8 -42.72 16.55 -22.89
CA VAL A 8 -42.25 16.13 -24.22
C VAL A 8 -42.02 14.61 -24.18
N PRO A 9 -42.55 13.82 -25.14
CA PRO A 9 -42.33 12.38 -25.17
C PRO A 9 -40.84 12.06 -25.37
N LEU A 10 -40.29 11.18 -24.53
CA LEU A 10 -38.93 10.65 -24.70
C LEU A 10 -38.78 9.98 -26.07
N SER A 11 -37.64 10.20 -26.72
CA SER A 11 -37.33 9.56 -28.01
C SER A 11 -37.23 8.03 -27.87
N GLU A 12 -37.53 7.27 -28.93
CA GLU A 12 -37.46 5.79 -28.90
C GLU A 12 -36.09 5.27 -28.46
N GLU A 13 -35.01 5.97 -28.83
CA GLU A 13 -33.63 5.65 -28.45
C GLU A 13 -33.36 5.84 -26.94
N GLU A 14 -33.95 6.86 -26.31
CA GLU A 14 -33.84 7.11 -24.86
C GLU A 14 -34.64 6.09 -24.05
N LEU A 15 -35.82 5.69 -24.56
CA LEU A 15 -36.64 4.63 -23.98
C LEU A 15 -35.91 3.28 -24.02
N GLU A 16 -35.22 2.97 -25.13
CA GLU A 16 -34.44 1.73 -25.26
C GLU A 16 -33.21 1.72 -24.35
N ARG A 17 -32.50 2.85 -24.22
CA ARG A 17 -31.39 3.00 -23.26
C ARG A 17 -31.84 2.85 -21.81
N LYS A 18 -33.00 3.41 -21.46
CA LYS A 18 -33.58 3.28 -20.11
C LYS A 18 -33.95 1.82 -19.79
N LYS A 19 -34.59 1.12 -20.73
CA LYS A 19 -34.88 -0.33 -20.61
C LYS A 19 -33.62 -1.18 -20.42
N LYS A 20 -32.58 -0.97 -21.24
CA LYS A 20 -31.29 -1.68 -21.09
C LYS A 20 -30.60 -1.40 -19.75
N LYS A 21 -30.74 -0.18 -19.21
CA LYS A 21 -30.17 0.20 -17.91
C LYS A 21 -30.93 -0.47 -16.76
N GLU A 22 -32.25 -0.55 -16.85
CA GLU A 22 -33.10 -1.24 -15.88
C GLU A 22 -32.89 -2.76 -15.90
N GLU A 23 -32.74 -3.39 -17.06
CA GLU A 23 -32.40 -4.81 -17.17
C GLU A 23 -31.04 -5.14 -16.54
N LYS A 24 -30.01 -4.33 -16.82
CA LYS A 24 -28.69 -4.49 -16.18
C LYS A 24 -28.74 -4.30 -14.67
N ALA A 25 -29.58 -3.38 -14.17
CA ALA A 25 -29.78 -3.18 -12.74
C ALA A 25 -30.44 -4.41 -12.10
N LYS A 26 -31.50 -4.94 -12.72
CA LYS A 26 -32.20 -6.16 -12.27
C LYS A 26 -31.27 -7.38 -12.27
N GLU A 27 -30.44 -7.55 -13.31
CA GLU A 27 -29.48 -8.67 -13.37
C GLU A 27 -28.42 -8.58 -12.26
N LYS A 28 -27.92 -7.37 -11.98
CA LYS A 28 -26.94 -7.12 -10.92
C LYS A 28 -27.54 -7.38 -9.53
N GLU A 29 -28.79 -7.00 -9.32
CA GLU A 29 -29.53 -7.29 -8.09
C GLU A 29 -29.78 -8.79 -7.90
N MET A 30 -30.17 -9.49 -8.97
CA MET A 30 -30.34 -10.95 -8.95
C MET A 30 -29.04 -11.69 -8.60
N LYS A 31 -27.89 -11.25 -9.15
CA LYS A 31 -26.57 -11.80 -8.82
C LYS A 31 -26.20 -11.54 -7.36
N ARG A 32 -26.52 -10.35 -6.83
CA ARG A 32 -26.27 -10.00 -5.42
C ARG A 32 -27.14 -10.83 -4.47
N LEU A 33 -28.41 -11.06 -4.80
CA LEU A 33 -29.32 -11.92 -4.03
C LEU A 33 -28.87 -13.39 -4.02
N LYS A 34 -28.45 -13.93 -5.17
CA LYS A 34 -27.89 -15.30 -5.26
C LYS A 34 -26.60 -15.44 -4.44
N ALA A 35 -25.74 -14.43 -4.45
CA ALA A 35 -24.52 -14.43 -3.63
C ALA A 35 -24.83 -14.36 -2.13
N ALA A 36 -25.81 -13.54 -1.72
CA ALA A 36 -26.26 -13.45 -0.33
C ALA A 36 -26.85 -14.77 0.16
N GLN A 37 -27.73 -15.41 -0.63
CA GLN A 37 -28.31 -16.72 -0.31
C GLN A 37 -27.24 -17.81 -0.19
N LYS A 38 -26.21 -17.79 -1.05
CA LYS A 38 -25.10 -18.76 -0.99
C LYS A 38 -24.23 -18.55 0.26
N ALA A 39 -24.01 -17.30 0.66
CA ALA A 39 -23.28 -16.96 1.88
C ALA A 39 -24.07 -17.33 3.15
N GLU A 40 -25.40 -17.16 3.13
CA GLU A 40 -26.28 -17.54 4.23
C GLU A 40 -26.39 -19.06 4.37
N ALA A 41 -26.51 -19.80 3.26
CA ALA A 41 -26.47 -21.26 3.24
C ALA A 41 -25.12 -21.81 3.75
N ALA A 42 -24.00 -21.13 3.46
CA ALA A 42 -22.69 -21.50 3.99
C ALA A 42 -22.57 -21.24 5.49
N LYS A 43 -23.17 -20.17 6.01
CA LYS A 43 -23.22 -19.88 7.45
C LYS A 43 -24.11 -20.86 8.21
N LEU A 44 -25.26 -21.25 7.65
CA LEU A 44 -26.15 -22.25 8.25
C LEU A 44 -25.50 -23.64 8.29
N LYS A 45 -24.70 -24.00 7.30
CA LYS A 45 -23.88 -25.22 7.30
C LYS A 45 -22.72 -25.19 8.31
N ALA A 46 -22.21 -24.01 8.64
CA ALA A 46 -21.13 -23.86 9.63
C ALA A 46 -21.65 -23.83 11.08
N GLN A 47 -22.94 -23.56 11.30
CA GLN A 47 -23.55 -23.48 12.64
C GLN A 47 -24.14 -24.82 13.14
N GLN A 48 -24.28 -25.82 12.29
CA GLN A 48 -24.66 -27.18 12.71
C GLN A 48 -23.40 -28.03 12.91
N GLY A 49 -22.91 -28.08 14.14
CA GLY A 49 -21.95 -29.10 14.59
C GLY A 49 -22.56 -30.51 14.55
N PRO A 50 -21.74 -31.58 14.65
CA PRO A 50 -22.21 -32.93 14.35
C PRO A 50 -23.05 -33.51 15.49
N SER A 51 -24.28 -33.95 15.21
CA SER A 51 -25.03 -34.86 16.06
C SER A 51 -25.31 -36.17 15.34
N ILE A 52 -25.03 -37.27 16.04
CA ILE A 52 -25.27 -38.65 15.61
C ILE A 52 -26.71 -39.02 15.92
N SER A 53 -27.51 -39.48 14.94
CA SER A 53 -28.28 -40.74 15.03
C SER A 53 -29.24 -41.02 13.85
N LYS A 54 -29.12 -42.27 13.37
CA LYS A 54 -30.12 -43.22 12.83
C LYS A 54 -31.12 -42.82 11.70
N ALA A 55 -30.77 -43.31 10.51
CA ALA A 55 -31.56 -44.11 9.55
C ALA A 55 -32.96 -43.63 9.08
N SER A 56 -33.06 -43.30 7.78
CA SER A 56 -34.02 -43.96 6.87
C SER A 56 -33.61 -43.74 5.39
N LYS A 57 -33.76 -44.80 4.59
CA LYS A 57 -33.31 -44.95 3.20
C LYS A 57 -34.15 -44.14 2.21
N LYS A 58 -33.51 -43.51 1.21
CA LYS A 58 -34.04 -43.48 -0.17
C LYS A 58 -32.91 -43.39 -1.21
N LYS A 59 -32.93 -44.36 -2.14
CA LYS A 59 -31.96 -44.66 -3.20
C LYS A 59 -31.68 -43.45 -4.11
N THR A 60 -30.40 -43.21 -4.38
CA THR A 60 -29.93 -42.67 -5.66
C THR A 60 -28.52 -43.21 -5.92
N VAL A 61 -28.24 -43.45 -7.20
CA VAL A 61 -27.29 -44.41 -7.75
C VAL A 61 -25.83 -44.13 -7.34
N ARG A 62 -25.17 -45.17 -6.81
CA ARG A 62 -23.72 -45.28 -6.61
C ARG A 62 -23.01 -45.30 -7.97
N ALA A 63 -22.01 -44.45 -8.15
CA ALA A 63 -20.75 -44.83 -8.78
C ALA A 63 -19.71 -44.88 -7.65
N ASP A 64 -18.98 -45.98 -7.58
CA ASP A 64 -18.34 -46.54 -6.39
C ASP A 64 -17.46 -45.59 -5.56
N ALA A 65 -17.86 -45.42 -4.30
CA ALA A 65 -17.03 -44.99 -3.19
C ALA A 65 -17.31 -45.91 -1.99
N SER A 66 -17.29 -47.22 -2.23
CA SER A 66 -17.33 -48.23 -1.16
C SER A 66 -16.29 -49.29 -1.46
N GLU A 67 -15.11 -49.11 -0.85
CA GLU A 67 -14.23 -50.12 -0.24
C GLU A 67 -12.84 -49.49 -0.01
N GLU A 68 -12.74 -48.56 0.95
CA GLU A 68 -11.48 -48.48 1.70
C GLU A 68 -11.51 -49.66 2.66
N ASN A 69 -10.98 -50.79 2.19
CA ASN A 69 -10.76 -51.96 3.01
C ASN A 69 -9.58 -51.64 3.94
N PRO A 70 -9.75 -51.62 5.28
CA PRO A 70 -8.66 -51.30 6.22
C PRO A 70 -7.52 -52.34 6.21
N GLU A 71 -7.68 -53.44 5.49
CA GLU A 71 -6.74 -54.57 5.46
C GLU A 71 -5.63 -54.45 4.40
N ASP A 72 -5.71 -53.53 3.44
CA ASP A 72 -4.75 -53.49 2.30
C ASP A 72 -3.53 -52.57 2.51
N TYR A 73 -3.55 -51.67 3.50
CA TYR A 73 -2.44 -50.77 3.75
C TYR A 73 -2.45 -50.22 5.19
N ILE A 74 -1.44 -50.60 5.97
CA ILE A 74 -1.15 -50.02 7.28
C ILE A 74 0.13 -49.22 7.14
N ASP A 75 0.06 -47.88 7.26
CA ASP A 75 1.24 -47.02 7.34
C ASP A 75 1.95 -47.30 8.68
N PRO A 76 3.13 -47.96 8.68
CA PRO A 76 3.78 -48.35 9.91
C PRO A 76 4.22 -47.10 10.68
N GLU A 77 4.00 -47.11 11.99
CA GLU A 77 4.40 -46.00 12.84
C GLU A 77 5.93 -45.84 12.81
N THR A 78 6.35 -44.64 12.40
CA THR A 78 7.76 -44.23 12.35
C THR A 78 7.92 -43.09 13.34
N ALA A 79 8.85 -43.25 14.29
CA ALA A 79 9.18 -42.19 15.23
C ALA A 79 9.68 -40.94 14.48
N SER A 80 9.42 -39.76 15.04
CA SER A 80 9.83 -38.51 14.40
C SER A 80 11.35 -38.47 14.26
N GLY A 81 11.82 -38.28 13.03
CA GLY A 81 13.25 -38.19 12.73
C GLY A 81 13.90 -39.48 12.24
N ASP A 82 13.25 -40.63 12.45
CA ASP A 82 13.68 -41.89 11.86
C ASP A 82 13.32 -41.97 10.38
N LYS A 83 14.14 -42.71 9.61
CA LYS A 83 13.83 -43.01 8.20
C LYS A 83 12.47 -43.70 8.12
N LYS A 84 11.58 -43.18 7.25
CA LYS A 84 10.23 -43.71 7.06
C LYS A 84 10.25 -45.23 6.86
N LYS A 85 9.56 -45.95 7.74
CA LYS A 85 9.29 -47.37 7.56
C LYS A 85 8.31 -47.52 6.40
N LEU A 86 8.65 -48.34 5.42
CA LEU A 86 7.79 -48.59 4.27
C LEU A 86 6.92 -49.81 4.57
N SER A 87 5.64 -49.73 4.20
CA SER A 87 4.77 -50.91 4.18
C SER A 87 5.33 -51.93 3.20
N GLN A 88 5.20 -53.22 3.53
CA GLN A 88 5.55 -54.31 2.62
C GLN A 88 4.61 -54.39 1.41
N GLN A 89 3.38 -53.87 1.55
CA GLN A 89 2.37 -53.84 0.50
C GLN A 89 2.14 -52.41 0.00
N MET A 90 2.10 -52.24 -1.32
CA MET A 90 1.75 -50.96 -1.93
C MET A 90 0.24 -50.71 -1.83
N ALA A 91 -0.13 -49.51 -1.39
CA ALA A 91 -1.52 -49.07 -1.39
C ALA A 91 -2.08 -49.03 -2.82
N LYS A 92 -3.36 -49.37 -2.97
CA LYS A 92 -4.07 -49.28 -4.26
C LYS A 92 -4.19 -47.83 -4.79
N GLN A 93 -4.16 -46.84 -3.90
CA GLN A 93 -4.25 -45.42 -4.25
C GLN A 93 -3.13 -44.62 -3.56
N PHE A 94 -2.64 -43.59 -4.24
CA PHE A 94 -1.63 -42.69 -3.68
C PHE A 94 -2.24 -41.79 -2.59
N SER A 95 -1.69 -41.84 -1.39
CA SER A 95 -2.04 -40.94 -0.29
C SER A 95 -0.86 -40.04 0.05
N PRO A 96 -0.89 -38.75 -0.32
CA PRO A 96 0.20 -37.81 -0.01
C PRO A 96 0.44 -37.71 1.50
N VAL A 97 -0.64 -37.72 2.30
CA VAL A 97 -0.54 -37.63 3.76
C VAL A 97 0.24 -38.81 4.34
N ALA A 98 -0.06 -40.04 3.89
CA ALA A 98 0.68 -41.21 4.33
C ALA A 98 2.13 -41.17 3.81
N VAL A 99 2.34 -40.82 2.54
CA VAL A 99 3.66 -40.82 1.92
C VAL A 99 4.57 -39.79 2.56
N GLU A 100 4.17 -38.53 2.66
CA GLU A 100 4.98 -37.41 3.16
C GLU A 100 5.31 -37.51 4.66
N LYS A 101 4.46 -38.22 5.43
CA LYS A 101 4.64 -38.38 6.88
C LYS A 101 6.03 -38.93 7.21
N SER A 102 6.67 -38.32 8.21
CA SER A 102 8.00 -38.65 8.74
C SER A 102 9.21 -38.35 7.83
N TRP A 103 9.06 -38.19 6.50
CA TRP A 103 10.21 -37.90 5.62
C TRP A 103 10.94 -36.62 5.98
N TYR A 104 10.20 -35.53 6.19
CA TYR A 104 10.82 -34.23 6.38
C TYR A 104 11.65 -34.17 7.66
N ALA A 105 11.10 -34.70 8.77
CA ALA A 105 11.81 -34.79 10.04
C ALA A 105 13.11 -35.60 9.91
N TRP A 106 13.07 -36.71 9.16
CA TRP A 106 14.26 -37.50 8.88
C TRP A 106 15.29 -36.77 8.02
N TRP A 107 14.86 -36.07 6.97
CA TRP A 107 15.77 -35.29 6.11
C TRP A 107 16.50 -34.19 6.89
N GLU A 108 15.76 -33.48 7.76
CA GLU A 108 16.31 -32.43 8.61
C GLU A 108 17.28 -33.01 9.66
N GLN A 109 16.90 -34.09 10.36
CA GLN A 109 17.78 -34.72 11.35
C GLN A 109 19.03 -35.35 10.72
N SER A 110 18.94 -35.81 9.48
CA SER A 110 20.09 -36.37 8.75
C SER A 110 21.04 -35.32 8.18
N GLY A 111 20.74 -34.02 8.33
CA GLY A 111 21.58 -32.93 7.82
C GLY A 111 21.66 -32.86 6.29
N PHE A 112 20.71 -33.44 5.54
CA PHE A 112 20.80 -33.54 4.08
C PHE A 112 20.70 -32.20 3.34
N PHE A 113 20.25 -31.15 4.03
CA PHE A 113 20.12 -29.82 3.47
C PHE A 113 21.33 -28.93 3.73
N GLU A 114 22.23 -29.36 4.63
CA GLU A 114 23.36 -28.55 5.06
C GLU A 114 24.46 -28.48 3.99
N ALA A 115 24.92 -27.26 3.72
CA ALA A 115 26.06 -27.05 2.83
C ALA A 115 27.39 -27.17 3.59
N ASN A 116 28.32 -27.97 3.07
CA ASN A 116 29.64 -28.14 3.65
C ASN A 116 30.64 -27.15 3.02
N SER A 117 31.13 -26.18 3.79
CA SER A 117 32.10 -25.16 3.32
C SER A 117 33.46 -25.73 2.90
N SER A 118 33.83 -26.90 3.41
CA SER A 118 35.10 -27.58 3.10
C SER A 118 34.98 -28.55 1.92
N SER A 119 33.81 -28.62 1.28
CA SER A 119 33.58 -29.49 0.13
C SER A 119 34.36 -29.03 -1.10
N SER A 120 35.00 -29.96 -1.81
CA SER A 120 35.66 -29.71 -3.09
C SER A 120 34.69 -29.66 -4.29
N LYS A 121 33.41 -29.97 -4.07
CA LYS A 121 32.37 -29.91 -5.11
C LYS A 121 32.09 -28.44 -5.50
N PRO A 122 31.72 -28.17 -6.76
CA PRO A 122 31.38 -26.82 -7.19
C PRO A 122 30.20 -26.27 -6.37
N PRO A 123 30.27 -25.03 -5.84
CA PRO A 123 29.20 -24.45 -5.05
C PRO A 123 28.03 -24.01 -5.94
N PHE A 124 26.81 -24.10 -5.42
CA PHE A 124 25.63 -23.51 -6.03
C PHE A 124 24.73 -22.93 -4.94
N THR A 125 24.55 -21.62 -4.93
CA THR A 125 23.86 -20.93 -3.83
C THR A 125 22.63 -20.18 -4.31
N ILE A 126 21.54 -20.33 -3.57
CA ILE A 126 20.33 -19.51 -3.69
C ILE A 126 20.01 -18.93 -2.32
N VAL A 127 19.57 -17.67 -2.29
CA VAL A 127 18.96 -17.06 -1.12
C VAL A 127 17.45 -17.14 -1.30
N LEU A 128 16.73 -17.72 -0.33
CA LEU A 128 15.28 -17.63 -0.30
C LEU A 128 14.92 -16.14 -0.12
N PRO A 129 14.13 -15.53 -1.02
CA PRO A 129 13.59 -14.19 -0.79
C PRO A 129 12.84 -14.22 0.55
N PRO A 130 13.35 -13.51 1.58
CA PRO A 130 12.89 -13.73 2.94
C PRO A 130 11.43 -13.28 3.06
N PRO A 131 10.46 -14.17 3.37
CA PRO A 131 9.08 -13.77 3.57
C PRO A 131 8.96 -12.77 4.73
N ASN A 132 8.06 -11.80 4.56
CA ASN A 132 7.73 -10.81 5.59
C ASN A 132 7.04 -11.50 6.77
N VAL A 133 7.43 -11.14 8.01
CA VAL A 133 6.76 -11.60 9.24
C VAL A 133 5.41 -10.90 9.45
N THR A 134 4.56 -10.83 8.44
CA THR A 134 3.25 -10.15 8.48
C THR A 134 2.06 -11.11 8.54
N GLY A 135 2.29 -12.42 8.62
CA GLY A 135 1.23 -13.42 8.63
C GLY A 135 1.69 -14.80 8.17
N ALA A 136 0.77 -15.53 7.54
CA ALA A 136 1.02 -16.85 6.94
C ALA A 136 1.36 -16.73 5.45
N LEU A 137 2.12 -17.70 4.94
CA LEU A 137 2.44 -17.82 3.53
C LEU A 137 1.19 -18.13 2.68
N HIS A 138 1.14 -17.52 1.51
CA HIS A 138 0.13 -17.75 0.46
C HIS A 138 0.70 -18.46 -0.77
N ILE A 139 -0.13 -18.79 -1.76
CA ILE A 139 0.25 -19.60 -2.95
C ILE A 139 1.45 -19.02 -3.74
N GLY A 140 1.60 -17.70 -3.83
CA GLY A 140 2.78 -17.07 -4.44
C GLY A 140 4.12 -17.45 -3.77
N HIS A 141 4.13 -17.59 -2.43
CA HIS A 141 5.31 -18.08 -1.71
C HIS A 141 5.57 -19.55 -2.02
N ALA A 142 4.51 -20.37 -2.08
CA ALA A 142 4.64 -21.79 -2.42
C ALA A 142 5.20 -21.98 -3.85
N LEU A 143 4.76 -21.18 -4.82
CA LEU A 143 5.30 -21.18 -6.17
C LEU A 143 6.79 -20.85 -6.19
N THR A 144 7.18 -19.77 -5.50
CA THR A 144 8.59 -19.34 -5.42
C THR A 144 9.47 -20.42 -4.78
N ALA A 145 9.03 -20.95 -3.63
CA ALA A 145 9.75 -22.01 -2.93
C ALA A 145 9.86 -23.30 -3.77
N ALA A 146 8.78 -23.72 -4.45
CA ALA A 146 8.79 -24.92 -5.28
C ALA A 146 9.77 -24.82 -6.46
N ILE A 147 9.83 -23.65 -7.11
CA ILE A 147 10.78 -23.40 -8.22
C ILE A 147 12.22 -23.45 -7.69
N GLN A 148 12.52 -22.72 -6.61
CA GLN A 148 13.86 -22.69 -6.05
C GLN A 148 14.31 -24.07 -5.52
N ASP A 149 13.42 -24.79 -4.83
CA ASP A 149 13.70 -26.13 -4.30
C ASP A 149 13.98 -27.12 -5.43
N THR A 150 13.22 -27.05 -6.53
CA THR A 150 13.45 -27.90 -7.72
C THR A 150 14.86 -27.69 -8.27
N ILE A 151 15.29 -26.44 -8.41
CA ILE A 151 16.63 -26.10 -8.89
C ILE A 151 17.71 -26.59 -7.92
N ILE A 152 17.50 -26.37 -6.61
CA ILE A 152 18.43 -26.81 -5.56
C ILE A 152 18.58 -28.33 -5.55
N ARG A 153 17.48 -29.08 -5.61
CA ARG A 153 17.49 -30.54 -5.66
C ARG A 153 18.19 -31.05 -6.92
N TRP A 154 17.85 -30.50 -8.09
CA TRP A 154 18.50 -30.85 -9.34
C TRP A 154 20.02 -30.59 -9.30
N ARG A 155 20.47 -29.43 -8.81
CA ARG A 155 21.90 -29.12 -8.69
C ARG A 155 22.62 -30.02 -7.69
N ARG A 156 21.98 -30.32 -6.54
CA ARG A 156 22.51 -31.25 -5.53
C ARG A 156 22.71 -32.64 -6.13
N MET A 157 21.72 -33.13 -6.88
CA MET A 157 21.79 -34.41 -7.61
C MET A 157 22.82 -34.39 -8.74
N SER A 158 23.09 -33.22 -9.32
CA SER A 158 24.10 -33.02 -10.37
C SER A 158 25.53 -32.87 -9.83
N GLY A 159 25.76 -33.14 -8.54
CA GLY A 159 27.10 -33.16 -7.94
C GLY A 159 27.57 -31.83 -7.35
N TYR A 160 26.73 -30.80 -7.26
CA TYR A 160 27.09 -29.51 -6.66
C TYR A 160 26.95 -29.54 -5.13
N ASN A 161 27.76 -28.73 -4.46
CA ASN A 161 27.57 -28.38 -3.05
C ASN A 161 26.53 -27.25 -2.97
N THR A 162 25.27 -27.62 -2.76
CA THR A 162 24.16 -26.66 -2.80
C THR A 162 23.92 -26.01 -1.45
N LEU A 163 23.74 -24.68 -1.45
CA LEU A 163 23.32 -23.91 -0.29
C LEU A 163 22.04 -23.15 -0.64
N TRP A 164 20.95 -23.45 0.06
CA TRP A 164 19.74 -22.65 -0.01
C TRP A 164 19.48 -21.99 1.34
N VAL A 165 19.75 -20.69 1.41
CA VAL A 165 19.73 -19.94 2.67
C VAL A 165 18.29 -19.58 3.04
N PRO A 166 17.76 -20.05 4.19
CA PRO A 166 16.47 -19.60 4.71
C PRO A 166 16.60 -18.25 5.41
N GLY A 167 15.54 -17.44 5.36
CA GLY A 167 15.49 -16.23 6.16
C GLY A 167 14.09 -15.64 6.23
N MET A 168 13.92 -14.65 7.12
CA MET A 168 12.69 -13.89 7.28
C MET A 168 12.98 -12.39 7.30
N ASP A 169 12.05 -11.61 6.75
CA ASP A 169 12.13 -10.16 6.72
C ASP A 169 11.24 -9.57 7.83
N HIS A 170 11.81 -8.68 8.63
CA HIS A 170 11.11 -7.87 9.62
C HIS A 170 10.08 -6.93 8.98
N ALA A 171 10.23 -6.60 7.69
CA ALA A 171 9.29 -5.84 6.86
C ALA A 171 8.89 -4.46 7.41
N GLY A 172 9.70 -3.87 8.31
CA GLY A 172 9.56 -2.53 8.86
C GLY A 172 8.12 -2.05 9.06
N ILE A 173 7.68 -1.13 8.19
CA ILE A 173 6.35 -0.51 8.21
C ILE A 173 5.23 -1.55 8.15
N ALA A 174 5.35 -2.59 7.32
CA ALA A 174 4.30 -3.58 7.15
C ALA A 174 4.03 -4.35 8.45
N THR A 175 5.07 -4.76 9.16
CA THR A 175 4.95 -5.42 10.47
C THR A 175 4.41 -4.46 11.52
N GLN A 176 4.91 -3.22 11.55
CA GLN A 176 4.40 -2.19 12.45
C GLN A 176 2.88 -2.02 12.31
N VAL A 177 2.36 -1.86 11.09
CA VAL A 177 0.92 -1.67 10.84
C VAL A 177 0.11 -2.88 11.30
N VAL A 178 0.59 -4.10 11.07
CA VAL A 178 -0.13 -5.31 11.47
C VAL A 178 -0.18 -5.45 13.00
N VAL A 179 0.94 -5.21 13.69
CA VAL A 179 1.02 -5.24 15.15
C VAL A 179 0.16 -4.13 15.78
N GLU A 180 0.18 -2.91 15.22
CA GLU A 180 -0.71 -1.83 15.65
C GLU A 180 -2.19 -2.19 15.52
N LYS A 181 -2.59 -2.79 14.39
CA LYS A 181 -3.97 -3.27 14.19
C LYS A 181 -4.35 -4.35 15.18
N LYS A 182 -3.43 -5.25 15.55
CA LYS A 182 -3.64 -6.26 16.61
C LYS A 182 -3.88 -5.59 17.96
N ILE A 183 -2.98 -4.71 18.38
CA ILE A 183 -3.07 -4.00 19.67
C ILE A 183 -4.37 -3.20 19.75
N MET A 184 -4.74 -2.49 18.67
CA MET A 184 -5.99 -1.74 18.62
C MET A 184 -7.22 -2.64 18.73
N ARG A 185 -7.19 -3.83 18.12
CA ARG A 185 -8.31 -4.80 18.18
C ARG A 185 -8.46 -5.43 19.57
N GLU A 186 -7.34 -5.82 20.18
CA GLU A 186 -7.32 -6.57 21.44
C GLU A 186 -7.43 -5.67 22.67
N ARG A 187 -6.71 -4.54 22.66
CA ARG A 187 -6.55 -3.67 23.83
C ARG A 187 -7.19 -2.28 23.64
N LYS A 188 -7.65 -1.94 22.42
CA LYS A 188 -8.16 -0.60 22.07
C LYS A 188 -7.17 0.53 22.39
N MET A 189 -5.88 0.23 22.26
CA MET A 189 -4.77 1.16 22.48
C MET A 189 -4.03 1.42 21.17
N THR A 190 -3.41 2.58 21.07
CA THR A 190 -2.49 2.93 19.98
C THR A 190 -1.04 2.59 20.36
N ARG A 191 -0.13 2.58 19.38
CA ARG A 191 1.33 2.43 19.64
C ARG A 191 1.87 3.49 20.59
N HIS A 192 1.28 4.68 20.57
CA HIS A 192 1.71 5.80 21.41
C HIS A 192 1.30 5.59 22.87
N ASP A 193 0.14 4.98 23.10
CA ASP A 193 -0.33 4.63 24.46
C ASP A 193 0.51 3.49 25.08
N VAL A 194 1.00 2.56 24.24
CA VAL A 194 1.84 1.44 24.69
C VAL A 194 3.27 1.89 25.00
N GLY A 195 3.80 2.86 24.25
CA GLY A 195 5.18 3.31 24.34
C GLY A 195 6.16 2.44 23.55
N ARG A 196 7.34 3.01 23.23
CA ARG A 196 8.29 2.41 22.27
C ARG A 196 8.79 1.03 22.70
N GLU A 197 9.29 0.89 23.92
CA GLU A 197 9.92 -0.34 24.40
C GLU A 197 8.93 -1.51 24.38
N LYS A 198 7.76 -1.33 25.01
CA LYS A 198 6.68 -2.33 25.01
C LYS A 198 6.16 -2.63 23.62
N PHE A 199 6.09 -1.64 22.73
CA PHE A 199 5.69 -1.89 21.34
C PHE A 199 6.70 -2.78 20.61
N VAL A 200 8.00 -2.52 20.78
CA VAL A 200 9.06 -3.35 20.21
C VAL A 200 9.00 -4.78 20.76
N GLU A 201 8.73 -4.97 22.05
CA GLU A 201 8.50 -6.30 22.62
C GLU A 201 7.31 -7.04 21.97
N GLU A 202 6.20 -6.35 21.71
CA GLU A 202 5.05 -6.93 21.00
C GLU A 202 5.39 -7.31 19.56
N VAL A 203 6.24 -6.53 18.87
CA VAL A 203 6.76 -6.87 17.54
C VAL A 203 7.61 -8.14 17.58
N TRP A 204 8.46 -8.31 18.59
CA TRP A 204 9.24 -9.54 18.76
C TRP A 204 8.35 -10.75 19.06
N LYS A 205 7.35 -10.60 19.94
CA LYS A 205 6.37 -11.67 20.20
C LYS A 205 5.64 -12.09 18.92
N TRP A 206 5.24 -11.11 18.11
CA TRP A 206 4.63 -11.35 16.80
C TRP A 206 5.57 -12.10 15.86
N LYS A 207 6.86 -11.71 15.79
CA LYS A 207 7.87 -12.44 15.01
C LYS A 207 7.99 -13.89 15.44
N GLU A 208 7.99 -14.20 16.74
CA GLU A 208 8.12 -15.59 17.21
C GLU A 208 6.90 -16.44 16.83
N GLU A 209 5.69 -15.88 16.98
CA GLU A 209 4.43 -16.55 16.62
C GLU A 209 4.32 -16.84 15.11
N TYR A 210 4.53 -15.81 14.29
CA TYR A 210 4.35 -15.91 12.84
C TYR A 210 5.58 -16.46 12.12
N GLY A 211 6.77 -16.18 12.61
CA GLY A 211 8.00 -16.79 12.12
C GLY A 211 7.93 -18.31 12.25
N GLY A 212 7.50 -18.82 13.41
CA GLY A 212 7.26 -20.26 13.58
C GLY A 212 6.23 -20.83 12.60
N THR A 213 5.21 -20.07 12.23
CA THR A 213 4.19 -20.48 11.26
C THR A 213 4.76 -20.56 9.84
N ILE A 214 5.49 -19.54 9.40
CA ILE A 214 6.16 -19.49 8.10
C ILE A 214 7.13 -20.67 7.94
N LEU A 215 7.95 -20.90 8.96
CA LEU A 215 8.92 -22.01 8.99
C LEU A 215 8.21 -23.36 8.88
N LYS A 216 7.11 -23.57 9.60
CA LYS A 216 6.29 -24.79 9.50
C LYS A 216 5.71 -24.98 8.10
N GLN A 217 5.24 -23.91 7.46
CA GLN A 217 4.69 -23.98 6.09
C GLN A 217 5.76 -24.35 5.07
N LEU A 218 6.96 -23.77 5.13
CA LEU A 218 8.07 -24.14 4.24
C LEU A 218 8.50 -25.59 4.44
N ARG A 219 8.59 -26.06 5.69
CA ARG A 219 8.85 -27.48 6.00
C ARG A 219 7.76 -28.38 5.46
N ARG A 220 6.48 -28.00 5.60
CA ARG A 220 5.34 -28.76 5.09
C ARG A 220 5.32 -28.85 3.56
N LEU A 221 5.80 -27.82 2.86
CA LEU A 221 6.00 -27.82 1.42
C LEU A 221 7.17 -28.72 0.97
N GLY A 222 8.02 -29.17 1.89
CA GLY A 222 9.17 -29.99 1.58
C GLY A 222 10.42 -29.21 1.16
N ALA A 223 10.50 -27.91 1.47
CA ALA A 223 11.63 -27.06 1.06
C ALA A 223 12.96 -27.57 1.65
N SER A 224 13.96 -27.89 0.80
CA SER A 224 15.27 -28.40 1.23
C SER A 224 16.26 -27.29 1.62
N LEU A 225 15.81 -26.39 2.50
CA LEU A 225 16.54 -25.24 3.03
C LEU A 225 17.57 -25.65 4.10
N ASP A 226 18.71 -24.96 4.14
CA ASP A 226 19.72 -25.14 5.18
C ASP A 226 19.32 -24.40 6.46
N TRP A 227 18.49 -25.04 7.28
CA TRP A 227 17.94 -24.45 8.53
C TRP A 227 19.00 -24.07 9.55
N SER A 228 20.20 -24.65 9.48
CA SER A 228 21.33 -24.28 10.36
C SER A 228 21.79 -22.83 10.12
N ARG A 229 21.43 -22.25 8.97
CA ARG A 229 21.81 -20.90 8.52
C ARG A 229 20.61 -19.95 8.45
N GLU A 230 19.54 -20.22 9.17
CA GLU A 230 18.37 -19.33 9.22
C GLU A 230 18.77 -17.89 9.58
N CYS A 231 18.20 -16.95 8.81
CA CYS A 231 18.48 -15.52 8.93
C CYS A 231 17.25 -14.76 9.41
N PHE A 232 17.45 -13.72 10.20
CA PHE A 232 16.45 -12.68 10.38
C PHE A 232 17.07 -11.32 10.10
N THR A 233 16.39 -10.48 9.34
CA THR A 233 16.94 -9.17 8.92
C THR A 233 17.33 -8.25 10.08
N MET A 234 16.71 -8.40 11.26
CA MET A 234 17.10 -7.68 12.48
C MET A 234 17.92 -8.53 13.47
N ASP A 235 18.44 -9.69 13.07
CA ASP A 235 19.41 -10.39 13.91
C ASP A 235 20.73 -9.61 14.01
N GLU A 236 21.56 -9.95 15.01
CA GLU A 236 22.82 -9.25 15.28
C GLU A 236 23.75 -9.22 14.07
N LYS A 237 23.88 -10.34 13.35
CA LYS A 237 24.80 -10.45 12.21
C LYS A 237 24.34 -9.59 11.04
N ARG A 238 23.05 -9.55 10.73
CA ARG A 238 22.50 -8.76 9.62
C ARG A 238 22.45 -7.28 9.98
N SER A 239 22.16 -6.95 11.24
CA SER A 239 22.22 -5.56 11.75
C SER A 239 23.63 -4.97 11.64
N ASN A 240 24.65 -5.76 11.98
CA ASN A 240 26.05 -5.37 11.81
C ASN A 240 26.40 -5.18 10.33
N ALA A 241 25.91 -6.06 9.44
CA ALA A 241 26.14 -5.92 7.99
C ALA A 241 25.52 -4.63 7.42
N VAL A 242 24.31 -4.27 7.85
CA VAL A 242 23.65 -3.01 7.44
C VAL A 242 24.41 -1.79 7.99
N THR A 243 24.86 -1.85 9.24
CA THR A 243 25.65 -0.77 9.87
C THR A 243 26.95 -0.53 9.12
N GLU A 244 27.68 -1.60 8.81
CA GLU A 244 28.91 -1.56 8.03
C GLU A 244 28.67 -1.01 6.62
N ALA A 245 27.62 -1.46 5.93
CA ALA A 245 27.24 -0.94 4.61
C ALA A 245 26.92 0.56 4.66
N PHE A 246 26.15 1.01 5.65
CA PHE A 246 25.83 2.43 5.84
C PHE A 246 27.10 3.27 6.07
N VAL A 247 27.96 2.85 6.99
CA VAL A 247 29.20 3.57 7.31
C VAL A 247 30.11 3.65 6.10
N ARG A 248 30.22 2.58 5.31
CA ARG A 248 31.03 2.55 4.09
C ARG A 248 30.49 3.51 3.03
N LEU A 249 29.20 3.42 2.71
CA LEU A 249 28.54 4.30 1.74
C LEU A 249 28.59 5.78 2.18
N TYR A 250 28.52 6.06 3.48
CA TYR A 250 28.73 7.40 4.02
C TYR A 250 30.17 7.88 3.83
N LYS A 251 31.18 7.05 4.15
CA LYS A 251 32.60 7.39 3.93
C LYS A 251 32.94 7.62 2.46
N GLU A 252 32.26 6.93 1.54
CA GLU A 252 32.37 7.12 0.09
C GLU A 252 31.63 8.37 -0.42
N GLY A 253 30.91 9.10 0.44
CA GLY A 253 30.15 10.31 0.07
C GLY A 253 28.83 10.03 -0.66
N LEU A 254 28.37 8.78 -0.69
CA LEU A 254 27.11 8.38 -1.34
C LEU A 254 25.89 8.58 -0.43
N ILE A 255 26.09 8.65 0.88
CA ILE A 255 25.05 8.98 1.87
C ILE A 255 25.31 10.39 2.40
N TYR A 256 24.26 11.22 2.39
CA TYR A 256 24.28 12.58 2.93
C TYR A 256 22.97 12.88 3.64
N ARG A 257 22.96 13.97 4.44
CA ARG A 257 21.77 14.48 5.12
C ARG A 257 21.44 15.86 4.56
N ASP A 258 20.22 16.02 4.07
CA ASP A 258 19.73 17.26 3.48
C ASP A 258 18.22 17.40 3.75
N LEU A 259 17.71 18.63 3.60
CA LEU A 259 16.27 18.90 3.59
C LEU A 259 15.76 18.73 2.17
N ARG A 260 14.98 17.67 1.94
CA ARG A 260 14.32 17.40 0.67
C ARG A 260 12.83 17.21 0.86
N LEU A 261 12.09 17.46 -0.22
CA LEU A 261 10.70 17.06 -0.26
C LEU A 261 10.64 15.52 -0.29
N VAL A 262 9.83 14.98 0.62
CA VAL A 262 9.63 13.53 0.76
C VAL A 262 8.15 13.22 0.71
N ASN A 263 7.80 12.03 0.28
CA ASN A 263 6.44 11.54 0.48
C ASN A 263 6.25 11.25 1.98
N TRP A 264 5.24 11.87 2.59
CA TRP A 264 4.97 11.76 4.02
C TRP A 264 3.59 11.17 4.28
N ASP A 265 3.53 10.09 5.06
CA ASP A 265 2.29 9.51 5.54
C ASP A 265 1.89 10.15 6.88
N CYS A 266 0.81 10.96 6.88
CA CYS A 266 0.30 11.64 8.08
C CYS A 266 -0.27 10.68 9.16
N VAL A 267 -0.65 9.46 8.78
CA VAL A 267 -1.20 8.45 9.69
C VAL A 267 -0.07 7.72 10.39
N LEU A 268 0.91 7.23 9.62
CA LEU A 268 2.06 6.51 10.15
C LEU A 268 3.12 7.46 10.74
N ARG A 269 3.08 8.74 10.34
CA ARG A 269 4.03 9.80 10.69
C ARG A 269 5.47 9.41 10.34
N THR A 270 5.66 9.03 9.08
CA THR A 270 6.95 8.64 8.54
C THR A 270 7.07 9.05 7.08
N ALA A 271 8.31 9.25 6.64
CA ALA A 271 8.61 9.33 5.21
C ALA A 271 8.45 7.94 4.58
N ILE A 272 7.98 7.92 3.33
CA ILE A 272 7.87 6.73 2.48
C ILE A 272 8.61 6.98 1.17
N SER A 273 9.18 5.93 0.61
CA SER A 273 9.88 5.98 -0.67
C SER A 273 8.92 6.06 -1.85
N ASP A 274 9.39 6.52 -3.02
CA ASP A 274 8.54 6.62 -4.22
C ASP A 274 7.93 5.28 -4.65
N ILE A 275 8.65 4.17 -4.44
CA ILE A 275 8.18 2.81 -4.77
C ILE A 275 7.10 2.30 -3.81
N GLU A 276 6.95 2.92 -2.64
CA GLU A 276 5.90 2.62 -1.66
C GLU A 276 4.63 3.45 -1.87
N VAL A 277 4.63 4.35 -2.86
CA VAL A 277 3.49 5.21 -3.19
C VAL A 277 2.72 4.64 -4.38
N ASP A 278 1.48 4.25 -4.14
CA ASP A 278 0.53 3.90 -5.21
C ASP A 278 -0.16 5.15 -5.76
N TYR A 279 0.08 5.44 -7.03
CA TYR A 279 -0.58 6.56 -7.73
C TYR A 279 -1.91 6.11 -8.33
N VAL A 280 -2.96 6.89 -8.05
CA VAL A 280 -4.29 6.68 -8.62
C VAL A 280 -4.67 7.91 -9.46
N ASP A 281 -4.85 7.69 -10.76
CA ASP A 281 -5.25 8.75 -11.68
C ASP A 281 -6.72 9.10 -11.53
N ILE A 282 -7.00 10.35 -11.17
CA ILE A 282 -8.36 10.88 -10.99
C ILE A 282 -8.64 11.86 -12.13
N LYS A 283 -9.38 11.41 -13.14
CA LYS A 283 -9.69 12.20 -14.34
C LYS A 283 -10.87 13.14 -14.16
N GLU A 284 -11.80 12.82 -13.26
CA GLU A 284 -13.02 13.60 -13.08
C GLU A 284 -13.20 13.97 -11.63
N LYS A 285 -14.07 14.95 -11.36
CA LYS A 285 -14.44 15.32 -10.01
C LYS A 285 -14.97 14.09 -9.26
N THR A 286 -14.19 13.60 -8.31
CA THR A 286 -14.45 12.33 -7.62
C THR A 286 -14.39 12.51 -6.11
N PRO A 287 -15.47 12.21 -5.36
CA PRO A 287 -15.43 12.13 -3.91
C PRO A 287 -14.76 10.83 -3.48
N LEU A 288 -13.67 10.91 -2.70
CA LEU A 288 -12.94 9.77 -2.18
C LEU A 288 -12.96 9.74 -0.65
N LYS A 289 -13.02 8.53 -0.10
CA LYS A 289 -12.90 8.32 1.34
C LYS A 289 -11.42 8.36 1.72
N VAL A 290 -11.03 9.36 2.49
CA VAL A 290 -9.66 9.49 3.00
C VAL A 290 -9.61 8.95 4.44
N PRO A 291 -8.65 8.06 4.77
CA PRO A 291 -8.41 7.65 6.16
C PRO A 291 -8.24 8.85 7.09
N GLY A 292 -8.91 8.83 8.25
CA GLY A 292 -8.87 9.92 9.23
C GLY A 292 -9.90 11.03 9.01
N TYR A 293 -10.64 11.04 7.89
CA TYR A 293 -11.68 12.04 7.61
C TYR A 293 -13.07 11.45 7.72
N LYS A 294 -13.99 12.20 8.36
CA LYS A 294 -15.40 11.80 8.51
C LYS A 294 -16.16 11.90 7.19
N ASN A 295 -15.90 12.98 6.44
CA ASN A 295 -16.57 13.29 5.19
C ASN A 295 -15.73 12.81 3.99
N MET A 296 -16.40 12.55 2.87
CA MET A 296 -15.70 12.33 1.59
C MET A 296 -14.97 13.61 1.18
N VAL A 297 -13.78 13.45 0.62
CA VAL A 297 -12.95 14.57 0.14
C VAL A 297 -13.03 14.59 -1.39
N GLU A 298 -13.28 15.77 -1.95
CA GLU A 298 -13.35 15.94 -3.40
C GLU A 298 -11.94 16.07 -4.00
N PHE A 299 -11.67 15.27 -5.03
CA PHE A 299 -10.47 15.31 -5.86
C PHE A 299 -10.83 15.52 -7.33
N GLY A 300 -9.84 15.88 -8.16
CA GLY A 300 -10.06 16.14 -9.59
C GLY A 300 -10.74 17.49 -9.90
N VAL A 301 -10.64 18.46 -8.98
CA VAL A 301 -11.19 19.82 -9.16
C VAL A 301 -10.04 20.81 -9.29
N LEU A 302 -10.06 21.63 -10.34
CA LEU A 302 -9.12 22.72 -10.54
C LEU A 302 -9.81 24.05 -10.18
N THR A 303 -9.34 24.69 -9.12
CA THR A 303 -9.91 25.93 -8.60
C THR A 303 -9.07 27.11 -9.06
N SER A 304 -9.72 28.13 -9.63
CA SER A 304 -9.07 29.38 -10.03
C SER A 304 -9.39 30.50 -9.03
N PHE A 305 -8.38 31.22 -8.59
CA PHE A 305 -8.51 32.37 -7.69
C PHE A 305 -7.45 33.42 -8.00
N ALA A 306 -7.70 34.66 -7.59
CA ALA A 306 -6.84 35.78 -7.88
C ALA A 306 -6.02 36.23 -6.67
N TYR A 307 -4.79 36.66 -6.93
CA TYR A 307 -3.98 37.41 -6.00
C TYR A 307 -4.01 38.90 -6.38
N PRO A 308 -4.31 39.81 -5.43
CA PRO A 308 -4.20 41.25 -5.69
C PRO A 308 -2.73 41.63 -5.93
N LEU A 309 -2.48 42.47 -6.92
CA LEU A 309 -1.15 42.99 -7.24
C LEU A 309 -0.85 44.27 -6.44
N GLU A 310 0.41 44.49 -6.10
CA GLU A 310 0.83 45.79 -5.54
C GLU A 310 0.67 46.92 -6.57
N GLU A 311 0.76 48.17 -6.11
CA GLU A 311 0.72 49.37 -6.96
C GLU A 311 -0.58 49.54 -7.78
N ASN A 312 -1.70 48.95 -7.32
CA ASN A 312 -3.00 48.94 -8.02
C ASN A 312 -2.93 48.37 -9.45
N LEU A 313 -2.02 47.43 -9.70
CA LEU A 313 -1.86 46.78 -11.02
C LEU A 313 -2.95 45.75 -11.34
N GLY A 314 -4.01 45.68 -10.53
CA GLY A 314 -5.10 44.73 -10.68
C GLY A 314 -4.85 43.43 -9.90
N GLU A 315 -5.05 42.30 -10.57
CA GLU A 315 -4.95 40.98 -9.96
C GLU A 315 -4.35 39.95 -10.93
N ILE A 316 -3.75 38.90 -10.39
CA ILE A 316 -3.23 37.77 -11.16
C ILE A 316 -3.95 36.48 -10.77
N VAL A 317 -4.58 35.84 -11.76
CA VAL A 317 -5.36 34.61 -11.54
C VAL A 317 -4.47 33.38 -11.67
N VAL A 318 -4.50 32.52 -10.67
CA VAL A 318 -3.80 31.23 -10.65
C VAL A 318 -4.80 30.08 -10.57
N ALA A 319 -4.39 28.89 -11.00
CA ALA A 319 -5.20 27.67 -10.92
C ALA A 319 -4.48 26.57 -10.12
N THR A 320 -5.17 25.94 -9.16
CA THR A 320 -4.63 24.87 -8.32
C THR A 320 -5.68 23.81 -7.97
N THR A 321 -5.24 22.57 -7.76
CA THR A 321 -6.05 21.49 -7.18
C THR A 321 -5.95 21.41 -5.64
N ARG A 322 -5.00 22.14 -5.05
CA ARG A 322 -4.71 22.16 -3.60
C ARG A 322 -4.75 23.59 -3.10
N VAL A 323 -5.95 24.11 -2.88
CA VAL A 323 -6.17 25.50 -2.43
C VAL A 323 -5.54 25.74 -1.06
N GLU A 324 -5.61 24.78 -0.15
CA GLU A 324 -5.03 24.84 1.19
C GLU A 324 -3.53 25.14 1.20
N THR A 325 -2.79 24.70 0.18
CA THR A 325 -1.34 24.94 0.09
C THR A 325 -1.00 26.39 -0.16
N MET A 326 -1.96 27.21 -0.59
CA MET A 326 -1.73 28.63 -0.87
C MET A 326 -1.14 29.40 0.32
N LEU A 327 -1.47 28.96 1.55
CA LEU A 327 -0.99 29.58 2.78
C LEU A 327 0.55 29.56 2.89
N GLY A 328 1.19 28.59 2.23
CA GLY A 328 2.64 28.43 2.16
C GLY A 328 3.26 29.03 0.89
N ASP A 329 2.51 29.75 0.06
CA ASP A 329 3.02 30.28 -1.20
C ASP A 329 4.13 31.30 -0.95
N THR A 330 5.16 31.25 -1.80
CA THR A 330 6.31 32.16 -1.72
C THR A 330 6.62 32.87 -3.03
N ALA A 331 5.96 32.50 -4.14
CA ALA A 331 6.03 33.23 -5.41
C ALA A 331 4.84 32.89 -6.31
N ILE A 332 4.72 33.62 -7.41
CA ILE A 332 3.88 33.24 -8.56
C ILE A 332 4.79 33.14 -9.78
N ALA A 333 4.80 32.00 -10.46
CA ALA A 333 5.56 31.82 -11.68
C ALA A 333 4.71 32.05 -12.92
N VAL A 334 5.28 32.76 -13.89
CA VAL A 334 4.72 32.96 -15.23
C VAL A 334 5.75 32.54 -16.28
N HIS A 335 5.32 32.27 -17.50
CA HIS A 335 6.25 31.97 -18.58
C HIS A 335 6.90 33.27 -19.10
N PRO A 336 8.22 33.32 -19.34
CA PRO A 336 8.91 34.54 -19.79
C PRO A 336 8.39 35.09 -21.13
N GLU A 337 7.88 34.22 -21.99
CA GLU A 337 7.35 34.60 -23.32
C GLU A 337 5.83 34.77 -23.34
N ASP A 338 5.13 34.70 -22.20
CA ASP A 338 3.69 34.90 -22.17
C ASP A 338 3.35 36.41 -22.15
N PRO A 339 2.86 37.01 -23.26
CA PRO A 339 2.65 38.45 -23.35
C PRO A 339 1.63 38.95 -22.34
N ARG A 340 0.76 38.08 -21.81
CA ARG A 340 -0.22 38.42 -20.78
C ARG A 340 0.40 38.84 -19.46
N TYR A 341 1.60 38.33 -19.12
CA TYR A 341 2.23 38.52 -17.81
C TYR A 341 3.66 39.07 -17.85
N THR A 342 4.26 39.24 -19.03
CA THR A 342 5.61 39.82 -19.19
C THR A 342 5.82 41.12 -18.41
N HIS A 343 4.82 42.01 -18.41
CA HIS A 343 4.86 43.29 -17.70
C HIS A 343 4.78 43.18 -16.17
N LEU A 344 4.45 41.99 -15.63
CA LEU A 344 4.37 41.71 -14.19
C LEU A 344 5.66 41.10 -13.62
N HIS A 345 6.63 40.75 -14.46
CA HIS A 345 7.89 40.17 -13.98
C HIS A 345 8.62 41.14 -13.04
N GLY A 346 9.03 40.64 -11.86
CA GLY A 346 9.70 41.43 -10.82
C GLY A 346 8.75 42.29 -9.98
N LYS A 347 7.45 42.29 -10.28
CA LYS A 347 6.41 42.88 -9.43
C LYS A 347 6.00 41.90 -8.33
N PHE A 348 5.18 42.39 -7.39
CA PHE A 348 4.73 41.63 -6.24
C PHE A 348 3.20 41.49 -6.24
N ALA A 349 2.74 40.30 -5.91
CA ALA A 349 1.36 40.05 -5.50
C ALA A 349 1.27 40.02 -3.98
N CYS A 350 0.13 40.38 -3.41
CA CYS A 350 -0.11 40.36 -1.97
C CYS A 350 -0.94 39.13 -1.60
N HIS A 351 -0.43 38.30 -0.69
CA HIS A 351 -1.15 37.13 -0.23
C HIS A 351 -2.37 37.52 0.63
N PRO A 352 -3.59 37.07 0.31
CA PRO A 352 -4.83 37.65 0.82
C PRO A 352 -5.10 37.38 2.31
N PHE A 353 -4.40 36.43 2.94
CA PHE A 353 -4.62 36.06 4.34
C PHE A 353 -3.54 36.56 5.30
N ASN A 354 -2.29 36.65 4.86
CA ASN A 354 -1.14 36.95 5.73
C ASN A 354 -0.37 38.21 5.27
N GLY A 355 -0.77 38.83 4.14
CA GLY A 355 -0.14 40.03 3.62
C GLY A 355 1.28 39.84 3.07
N ARG A 356 1.77 38.59 2.94
CA ARG A 356 3.10 38.31 2.41
C ARG A 356 3.19 38.81 0.97
N LYS A 357 4.29 39.49 0.65
CA LYS A 357 4.64 39.86 -0.72
C LYS A 357 5.16 38.64 -1.47
N LEU A 358 4.50 38.27 -2.55
CA LEU A 358 4.84 37.16 -3.43
C LEU A 358 5.48 37.72 -4.70
N PRO A 359 6.79 37.56 -4.92
CA PRO A 359 7.42 37.95 -6.17
C PRO A 359 6.81 37.18 -7.35
N ILE A 360 6.64 37.88 -8.47
CA ILE A 360 6.27 37.28 -9.76
C ILE A 360 7.55 36.98 -10.53
N ILE A 361 7.82 35.70 -10.71
CA ILE A 361 9.05 35.18 -11.32
C ILE A 361 8.77 34.57 -12.69
N CYS A 362 9.78 34.54 -13.55
CA CYS A 362 9.69 33.85 -14.85
C CYS A 362 10.32 32.45 -14.77
N ASP A 363 9.54 31.41 -15.07
CA ASP A 363 10.05 30.02 -15.12
C ASP A 363 9.44 29.26 -16.30
N SER A 364 10.22 29.07 -17.37
CA SER A 364 9.80 28.37 -18.59
C SER A 364 9.77 26.84 -18.45
N ILE A 365 10.34 26.29 -17.38
CA ILE A 365 10.39 24.83 -17.14
C ILE A 365 9.08 24.36 -16.53
N LEU A 366 8.58 25.08 -15.51
CA LEU A 366 7.35 24.75 -14.82
C LEU A 366 6.11 25.21 -15.61
N VAL A 367 6.13 26.44 -16.11
CA VAL A 367 4.91 27.11 -16.58
C VAL A 367 4.66 26.80 -18.04
N ASP A 368 3.51 26.21 -18.34
CA ASP A 368 2.97 26.10 -19.70
C ASP A 368 1.91 27.20 -19.90
N PRO A 369 2.13 28.18 -20.80
CA PRO A 369 1.15 29.24 -21.08
C PRO A 369 -0.24 28.72 -21.49
N LYS A 370 -0.31 27.52 -22.07
CA LYS A 370 -1.56 26.91 -22.56
C LYS A 370 -2.33 26.20 -21.44
N PHE A 371 -1.73 26.00 -20.28
CA PHE A 371 -2.35 25.27 -19.17
C PHE A 371 -2.92 26.21 -18.11
N GLY A 372 -4.20 26.00 -17.76
CA GLY A 372 -4.88 26.81 -16.75
C GLY A 372 -4.88 28.29 -17.14
N THR A 373 -4.39 29.16 -16.27
CA THR A 373 -4.30 30.61 -16.54
C THR A 373 -2.98 31.03 -17.17
N GLY A 374 -1.98 30.14 -17.27
CA GLY A 374 -0.60 30.51 -17.61
C GLY A 374 0.19 31.13 -16.45
N ALA A 375 -0.40 31.23 -15.26
CA ALA A 375 0.27 31.63 -14.02
C ALA A 375 0.10 30.53 -12.95
N VAL A 376 1.18 30.20 -12.25
CA VAL A 376 1.22 29.09 -11.30
C VAL A 376 1.67 29.62 -9.95
N LYS A 377 0.88 29.38 -8.90
CA LYS A 377 1.31 29.63 -7.53
C LYS A 377 2.44 28.67 -7.14
N ILE A 378 3.43 29.15 -6.40
CA ILE A 378 4.63 28.37 -6.04
C ILE A 378 4.64 28.12 -4.54
N THR A 379 4.58 26.85 -4.14
CA THR A 379 4.63 26.41 -2.74
C THR A 379 5.76 25.40 -2.53
N PRO A 380 7.03 25.83 -2.44
CA PRO A 380 8.19 24.94 -2.54
C PRO A 380 8.23 23.80 -1.51
N ALA A 381 7.62 23.99 -0.34
CA ALA A 381 7.60 22.99 0.73
C ALA A 381 6.53 21.89 0.54
N HIS A 382 5.70 21.93 -0.50
CA HIS A 382 4.52 21.04 -0.63
C HIS A 382 4.32 20.41 -2.03
N ASP A 383 5.15 20.73 -3.01
CA ASP A 383 5.09 20.14 -4.36
C ASP A 383 6.49 19.90 -4.93
N PRO A 384 6.78 18.75 -5.56
CA PRO A 384 8.11 18.48 -6.13
C PRO A 384 8.51 19.47 -7.24
N ASN A 385 7.57 19.90 -8.09
CA ASN A 385 7.89 20.84 -9.15
C ASN A 385 8.13 22.25 -8.59
N ASP A 386 7.31 22.68 -7.62
CA ASP A 386 7.50 23.95 -6.93
C ASP A 386 8.80 23.96 -6.10
N PHE A 387 9.19 22.81 -5.54
CA PHE A 387 10.44 22.64 -4.80
C PHE A 387 11.65 22.94 -5.69
N GLU A 388 11.66 22.39 -6.91
CA GLU A 388 12.73 22.65 -7.89
C GLU A 388 12.74 24.12 -8.37
N VAL A 389 11.56 24.74 -8.57
CA VAL A 389 11.45 26.18 -8.86
C VAL A 389 12.01 27.00 -7.70
N GLY A 390 11.64 26.64 -6.47
CA GLY A 390 12.13 27.29 -5.25
C GLY A 390 13.65 27.23 -5.15
N LYS A 391 14.28 26.11 -5.53
CA LYS A 391 15.74 26.01 -5.61
C LYS A 391 16.34 26.89 -6.70
N ARG A 392 15.79 26.86 -7.92
CA ARG A 392 16.29 27.67 -9.06
C ARG A 392 16.24 29.18 -8.78
N HIS A 393 15.16 29.64 -8.16
CA HIS A 393 14.90 31.06 -7.90
C HIS A 393 15.22 31.49 -6.46
N LYS A 394 15.81 30.61 -5.66
CA LYS A 394 16.19 30.87 -4.25
C LYS A 394 15.02 31.39 -3.39
N LEU A 395 13.85 30.77 -3.55
CA LEU A 395 12.65 31.09 -2.78
C LEU A 395 12.71 30.50 -1.37
N GLU A 396 11.94 31.08 -0.47
CA GLU A 396 11.75 30.54 0.88
C GLU A 396 10.89 29.25 0.85
N PHE A 397 11.20 28.30 1.73
CA PHE A 397 10.49 27.03 1.88
C PHE A 397 9.65 27.06 3.15
N ILE A 398 8.35 27.34 3.01
CA ILE A 398 7.45 27.51 4.15
C ILE A 398 6.58 26.26 4.34
N ASN A 399 6.93 25.45 5.34
CA ASN A 399 6.09 24.33 5.74
C ASN A 399 4.86 24.84 6.52
N ILE A 400 3.66 24.50 6.06
CA ILE A 400 2.37 24.85 6.71
C ILE A 400 1.70 23.67 7.40
N PHE A 401 2.24 22.46 7.30
CA PHE A 401 1.64 21.27 7.90
C PHE A 401 2.46 20.75 9.09
N THR A 402 1.75 20.22 10.08
CA THR A 402 2.31 19.35 11.12
C THR A 402 2.44 17.92 10.61
N ASP A 403 3.17 17.08 11.33
CA ASP A 403 3.38 15.66 11.01
C ASP A 403 2.06 14.86 10.87
N ASP A 404 1.00 15.27 11.58
CA ASP A 404 -0.33 14.68 11.50
C ASP A 404 -1.25 15.32 10.45
N GLY A 405 -0.71 16.17 9.58
CA GLY A 405 -1.42 16.75 8.44
C GLY A 405 -2.41 17.85 8.80
N LYS A 406 -2.19 18.56 9.93
CA LYS A 406 -2.94 19.76 10.31
C LYS A 406 -2.17 21.02 9.95
N ILE A 407 -2.86 22.13 9.84
CA ILE A 407 -2.22 23.44 9.62
C ILE A 407 -1.46 23.86 10.88
N ASN A 408 -0.19 24.23 10.72
CA ASN A 408 0.66 24.78 11.77
C ASN A 408 0.57 26.32 11.84
N SER A 409 1.39 26.96 12.67
CA SER A 409 1.39 28.42 12.86
C SER A 409 1.65 29.23 11.59
N ASN A 410 2.39 28.69 10.61
CA ASN A 410 2.71 29.38 9.36
C ASN A 410 1.50 29.51 8.43
N GLY A 411 0.46 28.71 8.63
CA GLY A 411 -0.79 28.79 7.86
C GLY A 411 -1.68 29.99 8.22
N GLY A 412 -1.35 30.72 9.29
CA GLY A 412 -2.13 31.87 9.77
C GLY A 412 -3.20 31.47 10.80
N SER A 413 -3.46 32.38 11.75
CA SER A 413 -4.27 32.14 12.95
C SER A 413 -5.69 31.63 12.66
N GLY A 414 -6.28 31.99 11.52
CA GLY A 414 -7.62 31.56 11.12
C GLY A 414 -7.73 30.08 10.72
N PHE A 415 -6.60 29.39 10.47
CA PHE A 415 -6.60 28.02 9.96
C PHE A 415 -5.81 27.03 10.83
N VAL A 416 -5.06 27.49 11.84
CA VAL A 416 -4.23 26.64 12.70
C VAL A 416 -5.05 25.51 13.31
N GLY A 417 -4.50 24.30 13.29
CA GLY A 417 -5.11 23.10 13.86
C GLY A 417 -6.13 22.40 12.96
N LEU A 418 -6.56 23.04 11.86
CA LEU A 418 -7.47 22.40 10.91
C LEU A 418 -6.76 21.26 10.15
N PRO A 419 -7.38 20.08 10.01
CA PRO A 419 -6.91 19.03 9.11
C PRO A 419 -6.84 19.53 7.66
N ARG A 420 -5.83 19.12 6.88
CA ARG A 420 -5.54 19.66 5.53
C ARG A 420 -6.75 19.76 4.59
N PHE A 421 -7.63 18.76 4.56
CA PHE A 421 -8.79 18.78 3.66
C PHE A 421 -9.97 19.60 4.20
N GLU A 422 -10.06 19.79 5.52
CA GLU A 422 -10.98 20.75 6.12
C GLU A 422 -10.48 22.18 5.91
N ALA A 423 -9.16 22.39 6.05
CA ALA A 423 -8.51 23.65 5.70
C ALA A 423 -8.75 24.03 4.24
N ARG A 424 -8.77 23.06 3.31
CA ARG A 424 -9.13 23.32 1.90
C ARG A 424 -10.50 23.98 1.77
N VAL A 425 -11.50 23.48 2.48
CA VAL A 425 -12.85 24.03 2.48
C VAL A 425 -12.86 25.43 3.10
N ALA A 426 -12.27 25.56 4.30
CA ALA A 426 -12.23 26.83 5.02
C ALA A 426 -11.51 27.94 4.24
N VAL A 427 -10.36 27.64 3.62
CA VAL A 427 -9.62 28.58 2.79
C VAL A 427 -10.42 28.97 1.55
N THR A 428 -11.10 28.00 0.92
CA THR A 428 -11.96 28.27 -0.25
C THR A 428 -13.12 29.19 0.11
N GLU A 429 -13.77 28.99 1.25
CA GLU A 429 -14.85 29.85 1.74
C GLU A 429 -14.34 31.26 2.09
N ALA A 430 -13.16 31.34 2.71
CA ALA A 430 -12.52 32.61 3.04
C ALA A 430 -12.07 33.40 1.79
N LEU A 431 -11.73 32.71 0.68
CA LEU A 431 -11.48 33.36 -0.61
C LEU A 431 -12.77 33.92 -1.23
N LYS A 432 -13.89 33.20 -1.12
CA LYS A 432 -15.19 33.66 -1.61
C LYS A 432 -15.66 34.91 -0.88
N SER A 433 -15.52 34.95 0.44
CA SER A 433 -15.94 36.11 1.24
C SER A 433 -15.11 37.37 0.95
N LYS A 434 -13.85 37.20 0.55
CA LYS A 434 -12.98 38.30 0.12
C LYS A 434 -13.09 38.66 -1.36
N VAL A 435 -14.03 38.06 -2.11
CA VAL A 435 -14.32 38.33 -3.54
C VAL A 435 -13.13 38.02 -4.48
N PHE A 436 -12.21 37.13 -4.08
CA PHE A 436 -11.04 36.76 -4.91
C PHE A 436 -11.22 35.44 -5.69
N LEU A 437 -12.38 34.77 -5.56
CA LEU A 437 -12.60 33.48 -6.22
C LEU A 437 -13.25 33.67 -7.60
N CYS A 438 -12.50 33.38 -8.67
CA CYS A 438 -12.89 33.74 -10.02
C CYS A 438 -13.72 32.69 -10.77
N ASN A 439 -13.67 31.38 -10.43
CA ASN A 439 -14.61 30.31 -10.89
C ASN A 439 -14.05 28.90 -10.53
N PHE A 440 -14.91 27.87 -10.52
CA PHE A 440 -14.49 26.46 -10.48
C PHE A 440 -14.53 25.86 -11.88
N PHE A 441 -13.45 25.20 -12.31
CA PHE A 441 -13.43 24.42 -13.55
C PHE A 441 -13.10 22.97 -13.23
N SER A 442 -13.98 22.04 -13.60
CA SER A 442 -13.62 20.63 -13.67
C SER A 442 -12.77 20.43 -14.92
N HIS A 443 -11.46 20.29 -14.77
CA HIS A 443 -10.58 19.96 -15.88
C HIS A 443 -9.90 18.61 -15.67
N PRO A 444 -10.00 17.68 -16.64
CA PRO A 444 -9.58 16.29 -16.48
C PRO A 444 -8.08 16.05 -16.73
N LYS A 445 -7.22 17.07 -16.62
CA LYS A 445 -5.81 16.93 -16.94
C LYS A 445 -4.91 17.67 -15.96
N ARG A 446 -3.94 16.96 -15.38
CA ARG A 446 -2.59 17.48 -15.21
C ARG A 446 -1.57 16.34 -15.25
N ARG A 447 -0.33 16.73 -15.57
CA ARG A 447 0.88 15.93 -15.83
C ARG A 447 1.11 14.80 -14.83
#